data_AF-A0A6A7VQ05-F1
#
_entry.id   AF-A0A6A7VQ05-F1
#
_cell.length_a   1.000
_cell.length_b   1.000
_cell.length_c   1.000
_cell.angle_alpha   90.00
_cell.angle_beta   90.00
_cell.angle_gamma   90.00
#
_symmetry.space_group_name_H-M   'P 1'
#
loop_
_entity.id
_entity.type
_entity.pdbx_description
1 polymer ?
#
loop_
_entity_poly.entity_id
_entity_poly.type
_entity_poly.pdbx_seq_one_letter_code
_entity_poly.pdbx_strand_id
1 'polypeptide(L)' 'NSVDTAKREGIAEGMEKGMKEGMEKGRAEGKHEANTETAQRLLAMGLSAEQVAKATQLSLEIIKNLSNS' A
#
# COMPACT_ATOMS: atom_id res chain seq x y z
N ASN A 1 -34.49 15.90 23.64
CA ASN A 1 -33.40 16.47 22.80
C ASN A 1 -32.48 15.33 22.35
N SER A 2 -33.02 14.38 21.57
CA SER A 2 -32.39 13.08 21.29
C SER A 2 -31.93 12.93 19.83
N VAL A 3 -32.27 13.89 18.98
CA VAL A 3 -31.90 13.91 17.56
C VAL A 3 -30.51 14.50 17.34
N ASP A 4 -30.07 15.42 18.20
CA ASP A 4 -28.74 16.04 18.16
C ASP A 4 -27.61 15.08 18.50
N THR A 5 -27.86 14.11 19.40
CA THR A 5 -26.87 13.08 19.77
C THR A 5 -26.69 12.06 18.67
N ALA A 6 -27.79 11.49 18.14
CA ALA A 6 -27.73 10.51 17.06
C ALA A 6 -27.05 11.07 15.79
N LYS A 7 -27.27 12.35 15.46
CA LYS A 7 -26.62 13.00 14.32
C LYS A 7 -25.13 13.24 14.55
N ARG A 8 -24.71 13.58 15.78
CA ARG A 8 -23.29 13.74 16.13
C ARG A 8 -22.54 12.41 16.12
N GLU A 9 -23.14 11.37 16.68
CA GLU A 9 -22.57 10.02 16.70
C GLU A 9 -22.39 9.47 15.28
N GLY A 10 -23.39 9.60 14.42
CA GLY A 10 -23.29 9.16 13.03
C GLY A 10 -22.21 9.89 12.22
N ILE A 11 -21.98 11.19 12.46
CA ILE A 11 -20.91 11.96 11.82
C ILE A 11 -19.54 11.53 12.34
N ALA A 12 -19.40 11.34 13.66
CA ALA A 12 -18.15 10.91 14.28
C ALA A 12 -17.74 9.51 13.80
N GLU A 13 -18.68 8.55 13.78
CA GLU A 13 -18.44 7.20 13.26
C GLU A 13 -18.12 7.20 11.76
N GLY A 14 -18.82 8.02 10.96
CA GLY A 14 -18.57 8.14 9.53
C GLY A 14 -17.18 8.71 9.22
N MET A 15 -16.74 9.71 9.99
CA MET A 15 -15.43 10.32 9.85
C MET A 15 -14.31 9.37 10.29
N GLU A 16 -14.50 8.66 11.40
CA GLU A 16 -13.53 7.67 11.88
C GLU A 16 -13.34 6.51 10.90
N LYS A 17 -14.44 5.96 10.38
CA LYS A 17 -14.39 4.88 9.36
C LYS A 17 -13.72 5.37 8.08
N GLY A 18 -14.13 6.52 7.55
CA GLY A 18 -13.54 7.09 6.34
C GLY A 18 -12.04 7.37 6.47
N MET A 19 -11.61 7.90 7.63
CA MET A 19 -10.20 8.16 7.88
C MET A 19 -9.38 6.87 8.03
N LYS A 20 -9.92 5.85 8.73
CA LYS A 20 -9.26 4.56 8.89
C LYS A 20 -9.11 3.83 7.55
N GLU A 21 -10.17 3.76 6.77
CA GLU A 21 -10.14 3.14 5.43
C GLU A 21 -9.20 3.89 4.48
N GLY A 22 -9.23 5.22 4.47
CA GLY A 22 -8.34 6.03 3.64
C GLY A 22 -6.87 5.87 4.02
N MET A 23 -6.57 5.83 5.32
CA MET A 23 -5.20 5.63 5.83
C MET A 23 -4.69 4.22 5.52
N GLU A 24 -5.53 3.20 5.67
CA GLU A 24 -5.15 1.81 5.41
C GLU A 24 -4.88 1.58 3.92
N LYS A 25 -5.78 2.06 3.04
CA LYS A 25 -5.59 1.99 1.58
C LYS A 25 -4.36 2.77 1.13
N GLY A 26 -4.22 4.03 1.54
CA GLY A 26 -3.06 4.86 1.17
C GLY A 26 -1.73 4.27 1.65
N ARG A 27 -1.70 3.65 2.83
CA ARG A 27 -0.51 2.97 3.34
C ARG A 27 -0.20 1.69 2.56
N ALA A 28 -1.21 0.90 2.19
CA ALA A 28 -1.03 -0.32 1.42
C ALA A 28 -0.57 -0.02 -0.02
N GLU A 29 -1.24 0.93 -0.69
CA GLU A 29 -0.89 1.38 -2.04
C GLU A 29 0.51 1.99 -2.07
N GLY A 30 0.82 2.93 -1.16
CA GLY A 30 2.14 3.55 -1.09
C GLY A 30 3.27 2.55 -0.79
N LYS A 31 3.02 1.54 0.06
CA LYS A 31 4.00 0.49 0.33
C LYS A 31 4.24 -0.38 -0.92
N HIS A 32 3.17 -0.75 -1.63
CA HIS A 32 3.31 -1.53 -2.85
C HIS A 32 4.06 -0.76 -3.93
N GLU A 33 3.69 0.49 -4.18
CA GLU A 33 4.31 1.33 -5.20
C GLU A 33 5.81 1.55 -4.90
N ALA A 34 6.15 1.90 -3.65
CA ALA A 34 7.54 2.06 -3.23
C ALA A 34 8.37 0.78 -3.38
N ASN A 35 7.80 -0.39 -3.02
CA ASN A 35 8.50 -1.67 -3.16
C ASN A 35 8.70 -2.05 -4.63
N THR A 36 7.74 -1.70 -5.49
CA THR A 36 7.78 -1.99 -6.94
C THR A 36 8.82 -1.11 -7.63
N GLU A 37 8.83 0.18 -7.32
CA GLU A 37 9.82 1.13 -7.82
C GLU A 37 11.23 0.77 -7.35
N THR A 38 11.37 0.42 -6.07
CA THR A 38 12.65 -0.08 -5.52
C THR A 38 13.09 -1.35 -6.24
N ALA A 39 12.16 -2.27 -6.53
CA ALA A 39 12.47 -3.50 -7.24
C ALA A 39 13.00 -3.23 -8.65
N GLN A 40 12.34 -2.35 -9.40
CA GLN A 40 12.77 -1.96 -10.74
C GLN A 40 14.16 -1.33 -10.73
N ARG A 41 14.44 -0.43 -9.79
CA ARG A 41 15.77 0.19 -9.66
C ARG A 41 16.85 -0.85 -9.36
N LEU A 42 16.59 -1.77 -8.43
CA LEU A 42 17.56 -2.81 -8.08
C LEU A 42 17.81 -3.77 -9.26
N LEU A 43 16.78 -4.13 -10.02
CA LEU A 43 16.93 -4.92 -11.25
C LEU A 43 17.77 -4.16 -12.29
N ALA A 44 17.51 -2.86 -12.49
CA ALA A 44 18.27 -2.01 -13.40
C ALA A 44 19.75 -1.86 -12.99
N MET A 45 20.05 -1.99 -11.71
CA MET A 45 21.43 -2.03 -11.17
C MET A 45 22.11 -3.39 -11.38
N GLY A 46 21.44 -4.37 -11.99
CA GLY A 46 21.99 -5.70 -12.29
C GLY A 46 21.89 -6.70 -11.14
N LEU A 47 21.07 -6.43 -10.12
CA LEU A 47 20.80 -7.42 -9.06
C LEU A 47 19.91 -8.56 -9.59
N SER A 48 20.08 -9.75 -9.04
CA SER A 48 19.23 -10.89 -9.41
C SER A 48 17.82 -10.74 -8.84
N ALA A 49 16.83 -11.30 -9.55
CA ALA A 49 15.43 -11.26 -9.10
C ALA A 49 15.24 -11.78 -7.65
N GLU A 50 16.07 -12.74 -7.22
CA GLU A 50 16.07 -13.29 -5.86
C GLU A 50 16.54 -12.28 -4.81
N GLN A 51 17.61 -11.54 -5.11
CA GLN A 51 18.11 -10.48 -4.23
C GLN A 51 17.10 -9.35 -4.12
N VAL A 52 16.50 -8.98 -5.25
CA VAL A 52 15.47 -7.93 -5.30
C VAL A 52 14.22 -8.36 -4.52
N ALA A 53 13.72 -9.58 -4.73
CA ALA A 53 12.58 -10.13 -3.99
C ALA A 53 12.81 -10.08 -2.47
N LYS A 54 14.01 -10.44 -2.02
CA LYS A 54 14.40 -10.39 -0.60
C LYS A 54 14.47 -8.96 -0.06
N ALA A 55 14.97 -8.00 -0.85
CA ALA A 55 15.12 -6.61 -0.44
C ALA A 55 13.77 -5.86 -0.39
N THR A 56 12.87 -6.13 -1.33
CA THR A 56 11.58 -5.43 -1.45
C THR A 56 10.41 -6.19 -0.82
N GLN A 57 10.67 -7.38 -0.26
CA GLN A 57 9.65 -8.28 0.28
C GLN A 57 8.55 -8.61 -0.74
N LEU A 58 8.89 -8.60 -2.03
CA LEU A 58 8.00 -9.00 -3.11
C LEU A 58 8.30 -10.44 -3.52
N SER A 59 7.28 -11.13 -4.02
CA SER A 59 7.43 -12.46 -4.57
C SER A 59 8.31 -12.45 -5.82
N LEU A 60 9.11 -13.51 -6.01
CA LEU A 60 9.92 -13.70 -7.20
C LEU A 60 9.14 -13.58 -8.51
N GLU A 61 7.88 -14.03 -8.52
CA GLU A 61 6.98 -13.90 -9.67
C GLU A 61 6.70 -12.44 -10.02
N ILE A 62 6.42 -11.59 -9.02
CA ILE A 62 6.21 -10.15 -9.23
C ILE A 62 7.47 -9.52 -9.80
N ILE A 63 8.63 -9.82 -9.22
CA ILE A 63 9.91 -9.28 -9.69
C ILE A 63 10.20 -9.70 -11.14
N LYS A 64 9.92 -10.96 -11.50
CA LYS A 64 10.06 -11.44 -12.88
C LYS A 64 9.11 -10.72 -13.84
N ASN A 65 7.87 -10.43 -13.43
CA ASN A 65 6.95 -9.66 -14.25
C ASN A 65 7.41 -8.21 -14.44
N LEU A 66 8.05 -7.59 -13.43
CA LEU A 66 8.62 -6.25 -13.54
C LEU A 66 9.82 -6.16 -14.49
N SER A 67 10.62 -7.22 -14.60
CA SER A 67 11.76 -7.27 -15.51
C SER A 67 11.37 -7.45 -16.99
N ASN A 68 10.13 -7.87 -17.27
CA ASN A 68 9.64 -8.13 -18.63
C ASN A 68 8.75 -6.99 -19.18
N SER A 69 8.66 -5.85 -18.47
CA SER A 69 7.98 -4.63 -18.93
C SER A 69 8.95 -3.64 -19.57
#